data_AF-A0A0D0BJL5-F1
#
_entry.id   AF-A0A0D0BJL5-F1
#
_cell.length_a   1.000
_cell.length_b   1.000
_cell.length_c   1.000
_cell.angle_alpha   90.00
_cell.angle_beta   90.00
_cell.angle_gamma   90.00
#
_symmetry.space_group_name_H-M   'P 1'
#
loop_
_entity.id
_entity.type
_entity.pdbx_description
1 polymer ?
#
loop_
_entity_poly.entity_id
_entity_poly.type
_entity_poly.pdbx_seq_one_letter_code
_entity_poly.pdbx_strand_id
1 'polypeptide(L)'
;LANTLISIGCLDDAGYTVTFGNGKAEIRYKDGTLMLTLDELHRRMGHISHRAAENLVRGGFVDGVALESNDAPQCETCIFAKMSRKPVPKVRKGERAKEFGEQIHSDVWGPATVE
;
A
#
# COMPACT_ATOMS: atom_id res chain seq x y z
N LEU A 1 -2.07 -22.79 3.86
CA LEU A 1 -1.10 -22.39 2.82
C LEU A 1 -0.07 -23.49 2.73
N ALA A 2 -0.15 -24.32 1.69
CA ALA A 2 0.84 -25.36 1.46
C ALA A 2 2.03 -24.69 0.78
N ASN A 3 3.15 -24.55 1.48
CA ASN A 3 4.39 -24.07 0.89
C ASN A 3 4.94 -25.22 0.05
N THR A 4 4.60 -25.26 -1.23
CA THR A 4 5.19 -26.22 -2.17
C THR A 4 6.65 -25.80 -2.34
N LEU A 5 7.57 -26.59 -1.79
CA LEU A 5 9.00 -26.38 -1.98
C LEU A 5 9.31 -26.58 -3.48
N ILE A 6 9.67 -25.52 -4.18
CA ILE A 6 10.09 -25.61 -5.59
C ILE A 6 11.61 -25.69 -5.64
N SER A 7 12.14 -26.70 -6.32
CA SER A 7 13.59 -26.84 -6.55
C SER A 7 14.08 -25.77 -7.52
N ILE A 8 15.21 -25.14 -7.20
CA ILE A 8 15.88 -24.17 -8.09
C ILE A 8 16.25 -24.83 -9.42
N GLY A 9 16.64 -26.11 -9.41
CA GLY A 9 16.91 -26.86 -10.64
C GLY A 9 15.67 -26.98 -11.53
N CYS A 10 14.49 -27.18 -10.94
CA CYS A 10 13.24 -27.20 -11.71
C CYS A 10 12.90 -25.82 -12.32
N LEU A 11 13.29 -24.73 -11.65
CA LEU A 11 13.14 -23.38 -12.21
C LEU A 11 14.10 -23.17 -13.38
N ASP A 12 15.35 -23.61 -13.26
CA ASP A 12 16.35 -23.55 -14.33
C ASP A 12 15.93 -24.39 -15.55
N ASP A 13 15.48 -25.63 -15.33
CA ASP A 13 14.94 -26.52 -16.38
C ASP A 13 13.73 -25.89 -17.08
N ALA A 14 12.87 -25.18 -16.34
CA ALA A 14 11.73 -24.44 -16.88
C ALA A 14 12.14 -23.11 -17.56
N GLY A 15 13.42 -22.74 -17.50
CA GLY A 15 13.97 -21.57 -18.17
C GLY A 15 14.02 -20.30 -17.33
N TYR A 16 13.77 -20.39 -16.04
CA TYR A 16 13.86 -19.24 -15.14
C TYR A 16 15.27 -19.12 -14.58
N THR A 17 15.76 -17.89 -14.45
CA THR A 17 16.98 -17.59 -13.72
C THR A 17 16.62 -17.12 -12.32
N VAL A 18 17.22 -17.73 -11.29
CA VAL A 18 17.06 -17.31 -9.90
C VAL A 18 18.36 -16.73 -9.38
N THR A 19 18.35 -15.48 -8.94
CA THR A 19 19.51 -14.82 -8.32
C THR A 19 19.26 -14.57 -6.84
N PHE A 20 20.21 -14.98 -6.00
CA PHE A 20 20.15 -14.76 -4.55
C PHE A 20 21.09 -13.62 -4.17
N GLY A 21 20.58 -12.63 -3.44
CA GLY A 21 21.37 -11.48 -3.00
C GLY A 21 20.58 -10.61 -2.04
N ASN A 22 21.26 -9.89 -1.14
CA ASN A 22 20.64 -8.98 -0.17
C ASN A 22 19.53 -9.62 0.69
N GLY A 23 19.67 -10.92 1.01
CA GLY A 23 18.67 -11.68 1.76
C GLY A 23 17.38 -11.98 0.98
N LYS A 24 17.37 -11.85 -0.35
CA LYS A 24 16.23 -12.11 -1.23
C LYS A 24 16.61 -12.99 -2.41
N ALA A 25 15.62 -13.68 -2.97
CA ALA A 25 15.71 -14.37 -4.24
C ALA A 25 14.90 -13.59 -5.28
N GLU A 26 15.49 -13.31 -6.44
CA GLU A 26 14.79 -12.73 -7.59
C GLU A 26 14.68 -13.77 -8.68
N ILE A 27 13.48 -13.93 -9.26
CA ILE A 27 13.21 -14.85 -10.35
C ILE A 27 13.02 -14.03 -11.64
N ARG A 28 13.69 -14.46 -12.71
CA ARG A 28 13.60 -13.83 -14.04
C ARG A 28 13.24 -14.86 -15.09
N TYR A 29 12.49 -14.44 -16.09
CA TYR A 29 12.24 -15.21 -17.31
C TYR A 29 13.50 -15.28 -18.19
N LYS A 30 13.48 -16.15 -19.21
CA LYS A 30 14.56 -16.30 -20.20
C LYS A 30 14.96 -15.01 -20.91
N ASP A 31 13.99 -14.11 -21.13
CA ASP A 31 14.19 -12.82 -21.79
C ASP A 31 14.73 -11.72 -20.85
N GLY A 32 14.98 -12.06 -19.58
CA GLY A 32 15.43 -11.13 -18.55
C GLY A 32 14.29 -10.40 -17.82
N THR A 33 13.03 -10.65 -18.19
CA THR A 33 11.86 -10.07 -17.54
C THR A 33 11.79 -10.48 -16.07
N LEU A 34 11.66 -9.51 -15.18
CA LEU A 34 11.59 -9.73 -13.74
C LEU A 34 10.17 -10.14 -13.33
N MET A 35 10.05 -11.24 -12.59
CA MET A 35 8.80 -11.63 -11.96
C MET A 35 8.62 -10.88 -10.65
N LEU A 36 7.50 -10.17 -10.51
CA LEU A 36 7.12 -9.46 -9.30
C LEU A 36 5.69 -9.79 -8.90
N THR A 37 5.43 -9.74 -7.60
CA THR A 37 4.06 -9.68 -7.09
C THR A 37 3.47 -8.28 -7.29
N LEU A 38 2.13 -8.19 -7.31
CA LEU A 38 1.46 -6.90 -7.44
C LEU A 38 1.79 -5.93 -6.30
N ASP A 39 1.99 -6.44 -5.08
CA ASP A 39 2.42 -5.63 -3.91
C ASP A 39 3.87 -5.12 -4.04
N GLU A 40 4.78 -5.93 -4.59
CA GLU A 40 6.15 -5.47 -4.85
C GLU A 40 6.18 -4.35 -5.88
N LEU A 41 5.44 -4.49 -6.98
CA LEU A 41 5.34 -3.44 -7.98
C LEU A 41 4.66 -2.19 -7.41
N HIS A 42 3.60 -2.36 -6.63
CA HIS A 42 2.94 -1.28 -5.88
C HIS A 42 3.94 -0.46 -5.05
N ARG A 43 4.81 -1.13 -4.27
CA ARG A 43 5.83 -0.48 -3.44
C ARG A 43 6.94 0.17 -4.27
N ARG A 44 7.49 -0.54 -5.27
CA ARG A 44 8.56 -0.03 -6.15
C ARG A 44 8.13 1.21 -6.93
N MET A 45 6.85 1.31 -7.28
CA MET A 45 6.26 2.46 -7.97
C MET A 45 5.79 3.58 -7.02
N GLY A 46 6.21 3.56 -5.76
CA GLY A 46 5.89 4.63 -4.80
C GLY A 46 4.47 4.56 -4.25
N HIS A 47 3.96 3.36 -4.00
CA HIS A 47 2.65 3.13 -3.40
C HIS A 47 1.44 3.64 -4.25
N ILE A 48 1.54 3.57 -5.58
CA ILE A 48 0.42 3.77 -6.51
C ILE A 48 -0.72 2.76 -6.23
N SER A 49 -1.94 2.91 -6.73
CA SER A 49 -2.95 1.86 -6.46
C SER A 49 -2.53 0.52 -7.09
N HIS A 50 -2.84 -0.61 -6.44
CA HIS A 50 -2.60 -1.94 -7.01
C HIS A 50 -3.21 -2.06 -8.42
N ARG A 51 -4.43 -1.54 -8.61
CA ARG A 51 -5.08 -1.47 -9.94
C ARG A 51 -4.28 -0.66 -10.97
N ALA A 52 -3.68 0.46 -10.56
CA ALA A 52 -2.83 1.22 -11.47
C ALA A 52 -1.56 0.45 -11.84
N ALA A 53 -0.92 -0.21 -10.87
CA ALA A 53 0.23 -1.07 -11.10
C ALA A 53 -0.10 -2.21 -12.09
N GLU A 54 -1.23 -2.88 -11.88
CA GLU A 54 -1.74 -3.94 -12.78
C GLU A 54 -1.99 -3.42 -14.20
N ASN A 55 -2.67 -2.28 -14.31
CA ASN A 55 -2.98 -1.66 -15.60
C ASN A 55 -1.72 -1.22 -16.35
N LEU A 56 -0.69 -0.76 -15.64
CA LEU A 56 0.58 -0.36 -16.26
C LEU A 56 1.29 -1.53 -16.92
N VAL A 57 1.33 -2.69 -16.25
CA VAL A 57 1.92 -3.91 -16.81
C VAL A 57 1.06 -4.45 -17.95
N ARG A 58 -0.25 -4.64 -17.72
CA ARG A 58 -1.16 -5.19 -18.74
C ARG A 58 -1.32 -4.28 -19.96
N GLY A 59 -1.19 -2.98 -19.77
CA GLY A 59 -1.23 -2.00 -20.85
C GLY A 59 0.06 -1.89 -21.65
N GLY A 60 1.13 -2.61 -21.26
CA GLY A 60 2.43 -2.53 -21.92
C GLY A 60 3.15 -1.20 -21.71
N PHE A 61 2.87 -0.49 -20.61
CA PHE A 61 3.53 0.77 -20.26
C PHE A 61 4.78 0.57 -19.38
N VAL A 62 5.02 -0.65 -18.92
CA VAL A 62 6.17 -1.04 -18.11
C VAL A 62 6.84 -2.22 -18.77
N ASP A 63 8.07 -2.01 -19.24
CA ASP A 63 8.88 -3.02 -19.89
C ASP A 63 9.66 -3.86 -18.86
N GLY A 64 9.91 -5.14 -19.19
CA GLY A 64 10.79 -6.01 -18.40
C GLY A 64 10.24 -6.43 -17.03
N VAL A 65 8.92 -6.29 -16.81
CA VAL A 65 8.24 -6.77 -15.59
C VAL A 65 7.03 -7.62 -15.95
N ALA A 66 6.89 -8.75 -15.28
CA ALA A 66 5.72 -9.62 -15.34
C ALA A 66 5.15 -9.85 -13.94
N LEU A 67 3.82 -9.96 -13.85
CA LEU A 67 3.11 -10.14 -12.59
C LEU A 67 2.83 -11.63 -12.32
N GLU A 68 3.29 -12.13 -11.18
CA GLU A 68 3.06 -13.52 -10.73
C GLU A 68 1.68 -13.70 -10.09
N SER A 69 1.31 -12.78 -9.20
CA SER A 69 0.05 -12.81 -8.47
C SER A 69 -0.67 -11.49 -8.61
N ASN A 70 -1.99 -11.57 -8.66
CA ASN A 70 -2.88 -10.40 -8.66
C ASN A 70 -3.42 -10.09 -7.25
N ASP A 71 -2.78 -10.66 -6.23
CA ASP A 71 -3.14 -10.41 -4.85
C ASP A 71 -2.81 -8.96 -4.50
N ALA A 72 -3.82 -8.24 -4.00
CA ALA A 72 -3.71 -6.86 -3.57
C ALA A 72 -3.84 -6.80 -2.04
N PRO A 73 -2.80 -7.20 -1.27
CA PRO A 73 -2.86 -7.16 0.18
C PRO A 73 -3.03 -5.73 0.69
N GLN A 74 -3.49 -5.61 1.94
CA GLN A 74 -3.52 -4.32 2.60
C GLN A 74 -2.10 -3.82 2.87
N CYS A 75 -1.74 -2.70 2.25
CA CYS A 75 -0.48 -2.01 2.51
C CYS A 75 -0.66 -1.02 3.67
N GLU A 76 -0.01 -1.28 4.81
CA GLU A 76 -0.07 -0.42 6.00
C GLU A 76 0.34 1.02 5.71
N THR A 77 1.42 1.23 4.95
CA THR A 77 1.88 2.56 4.54
C THR A 77 0.81 3.31 3.75
N CYS A 78 0.11 2.63 2.84
CA CYS A 78 -1.01 3.22 2.12
C CYS A 78 -2.17 3.57 3.04
N ILE A 79 -2.49 2.72 4.00
CA ILE A 79 -3.56 2.99 4.96
C ILE A 79 -3.23 4.27 5.72
N PHE A 80 -2.04 4.37 6.31
CA PHE A 80 -1.64 5.57 7.05
C PHE A 80 -1.59 6.82 6.17
N ALA A 81 -1.04 6.72 4.96
CA ALA A 81 -0.88 7.86 4.06
C ALA A 81 -2.18 8.31 3.37
N LYS A 82 -3.11 7.39 3.09
CA LYS A 82 -4.36 7.65 2.33
C LYS A 82 -5.61 7.64 3.21
N MET A 83 -5.46 7.48 4.52
CA MET A 83 -6.57 7.56 5.47
C MET A 83 -7.29 8.90 5.33
N SER A 84 -8.52 8.86 4.81
CA SER A 84 -9.39 10.02 4.78
C SER A 84 -10.01 10.26 6.16
N ARG A 85 -9.99 11.51 6.63
CA ARG A 85 -10.76 11.90 7.82
C ARG A 85 -12.25 11.69 7.57
N LYS A 86 -12.96 11.07 8.53
CA LYS A 86 -14.43 11.00 8.47
C LYS A 86 -15.00 12.42 8.33
N PRO A 87 -16.00 12.64 7.47
CA PRO A 87 -16.59 13.95 7.29
C PRO A 87 -17.15 14.45 8.64
N VAL A 88 -16.84 15.71 8.96
CA VAL A 88 -17.42 16.35 10.13
C VAL A 88 -18.93 16.49 9.90
N PRO A 89 -19.80 16.05 10.83
CA PRO A 89 -21.23 16.21 10.69
C PRO A 89 -21.60 17.68 10.46
N LYS A 90 -22.40 17.96 9.42
CA LYS A 90 -22.89 19.32 9.13
C LYS A 90 -23.84 19.86 10.20
N VAL A 91 -24.49 18.96 10.94
CA VAL A 91 -25.40 19.28 12.03
C VAL A 91 -24.82 18.74 13.32
N ARG A 92 -24.85 19.56 14.37
CA ARG A 92 -24.46 19.17 15.72
C ARG A 92 -25.29 17.96 16.14
N LYS A 93 -24.61 16.91 16.57
CA LYS A 93 -25.22 15.74 17.21
C LYS A 93 -25.01 15.84 18.72
N GLY A 94 -25.92 15.28 19.49
CA GLY A 94 -25.88 15.27 20.94
C GLY A 94 -26.79 16.31 21.60
N GLU A 95 -27.03 16.11 22.89
CA GLU A 95 -27.94 16.92 23.68
C GLU A 95 -27.44 18.37 23.77
N ARG A 96 -28.38 19.33 23.74
CA ARG A 96 -28.11 20.73 24.02
C ARG A 96 -28.46 21.01 25.47
N ALA A 97 -27.74 21.94 26.07
CA ALA A 97 -28.22 22.63 27.26
C ALA A 97 -29.63 23.17 26.99
N LYS A 98 -30.56 22.81 27.85
CA LYS A 98 -31.96 23.25 27.86
C LYS A 98 -32.09 24.54 28.68
N GLU A 99 -31.23 24.71 29.67
CA GLU A 99 -31.24 25.85 30.58
C GLU A 99 -29.95 26.67 30.54
N PHE A 100 -30.03 27.93 30.98
CA PHE A 100 -28.88 28.82 31.03
C PHE A 100 -27.86 28.33 32.05
N GLY A 101 -26.60 28.20 31.64
CA GLY A 101 -25.51 27.76 32.52
C GLY A 101 -25.37 26.25 32.70
N GLU A 102 -26.27 25.43 32.11
CA GLU A 102 -26.23 23.96 32.22
C GLU A 102 -24.95 23.36 31.62
N GLN A 103 -24.38 23.99 30.59
CA GLN A 103 -23.13 23.57 29.98
C GLN A 103 -22.23 24.77 29.65
N ILE A 104 -21.03 24.78 30.20
CA ILE A 104 -20.00 25.79 29.95
C ILE A 104 -18.81 25.10 29.30
N HIS A 105 -18.37 25.62 28.14
CA HIS A 105 -17.15 25.18 27.46
C HIS A 105 -16.11 26.29 27.64
N SER A 106 -14.98 25.98 28.25
CA SER A 106 -13.82 26.87 28.31
C SER A 106 -12.65 26.23 27.57
N ASP A 107 -11.87 27.07 26.89
CA ASP A 107 -10.61 26.65 26.26
C ASP A 107 -9.52 27.66 26.62
N VAL A 108 -8.29 27.20 26.71
CA VAL A 108 -7.13 28.05 27.03
C VAL A 108 -6.50 28.50 25.73
N TRP A 109 -6.40 29.81 25.54
CA TRP A 109 -5.60 30.37 24.45
C TRP A 109 -4.11 30.33 24.83
N GLY A 110 -3.24 29.86 23.93
CA GLY A 110 -1.80 30.05 24.06
C GLY A 110 -1.06 30.16 22.72
N PRO A 111 0.28 30.36 22.78
CA PRO A 111 0.96 31.30 23.67
C PRO A 111 0.59 32.74 23.26
N ALA A 112 0.19 33.57 24.24
CA ALA A 112 -0.05 34.98 23.99
C ALA A 112 1.29 35.72 23.95
N THR A 113 1.47 36.60 22.96
CA THR A 113 2.60 37.53 22.95
C THR A 113 2.39 38.50 24.11
N VAL A 114 3.32 38.50 25.06
CA VAL A 114 3.40 39.48 26.14
C VAL A 114 4.45 40.52 25.75
N GLU A 115 4.10 41.80 25.85
CA GLU A 115 5.05 42.92 25.77
C GLU A 115 5.83 43.07 27.08
#